data_AF-A0A1Q3SSF9-F1
#
_entry.id   AF-A0A1Q3SSF9-F1
#
_cell.length_a   1.000
_cell.length_b   1.000
_cell.length_c   1.000
_cell.angle_alpha   90.00
_cell.angle_beta   90.00
_cell.angle_gamma   90.00
#
_symmetry.space_group_name_H-M   'P 1'
#
loop_
_entity.id
_entity.type
_entity.pdbx_description
1 polymer ?
#
loop_
_entity_poly.entity_id
_entity_poly.type
_entity_poly.pdbx_seq_one_letter_code
_entity_poly.pdbx_strand_id
1 'polypeptide(L)'
;MRKRRLGTRRIQNELKREYDCSLSRETIHKVLTKNNVKPLVTTRRIRKSFKRYERAIPGERIQMDTCKIAPGIYQYTAVDD
;
A
#
# COMPACT_ATOMS: atom_id res chain seq x y z
N MET A 1 15.53 -15.01 18.87
CA MET A 1 14.86 -13.75 18.47
C MET A 1 15.55 -12.90 17.39
N ARG A 2 16.87 -13.04 17.11
CA ARG A 2 17.60 -12.18 16.13
C ARG A 2 17.24 -12.32 14.63
N LYS A 3 16.41 -13.28 14.21
CA LYS A 3 16.19 -13.57 12.78
C LYS A 3 14.98 -12.91 12.13
N ARG A 4 14.02 -12.37 12.89
CA ARG A 4 12.75 -11.89 12.33
C ARG A 4 12.64 -10.36 12.47
N ARG A 5 12.78 -9.64 11.35
CA ARG A 5 12.57 -8.18 11.25
C ARG A 5 11.07 -7.85 11.39
N LEU A 6 10.53 -7.92 12.61
CA LEU A 6 9.10 -7.81 12.91
C LEU A 6 8.72 -6.37 13.30
N GLY A 7 7.74 -5.80 12.60
CA GLY A 7 7.17 -4.51 12.97
C GLY A 7 6.28 -4.58 14.20
N THR A 8 5.93 -3.42 14.76
CA THR A 8 5.12 -3.28 15.99
C THR A 8 3.85 -4.13 16.00
N ARG A 9 3.11 -4.19 14.88
CA ARG A 9 1.91 -5.04 14.74
C ARG A 9 2.23 -6.54 14.79
N ARG A 10 3.35 -6.97 14.20
CA ARG A 10 3.74 -8.39 14.22
C ARG A 10 4.22 -8.81 15.61
N ILE A 11 4.96 -7.94 16.29
CA ILE A 11 5.37 -8.14 17.69
C ILE A 11 4.13 -8.27 18.58
N GLN A 12 3.13 -7.41 18.41
CA GLN A 12 1.87 -7.50 19.16
C GLN A 12 1.20 -8.88 18.97
N ASN A 13 1.16 -9.39 17.74
CA ASN A 13 0.57 -10.68 17.46
C ASN A 13 1.36 -11.85 18.05
N GLU A 14 2.70 -11.79 18.04
CA GLU A 14 3.53 -12.82 18.68
C GLU A 14 3.35 -12.80 20.20
N LEU A 15 3.35 -11.62 20.84
CA LEU A 15 3.11 -11.49 22.28
C LEU A 15 1.75 -12.06 22.69
N LYS A 16 0.72 -11.82 21.89
CA LYS A 16 -0.61 -12.39 22.14
C LYS A 16 -0.63 -13.91 21.94
N ARG A 17 0.13 -14.46 20.98
CA ARG A 17 0.11 -15.89 20.65
C ARG A 17 0.94 -16.74 21.60
N GLU A 18 2.13 -16.27 21.98
CA GLU A 18 3.08 -17.06 22.78
C GLU A 18 2.94 -16.79 24.28
N TYR A 19 2.49 -15.60 24.68
CA TYR A 19 2.51 -15.15 26.07
C TYR A 19 1.13 -14.69 26.58
N ASP A 20 0.07 -14.82 25.77
CA ASP A 20 -1.29 -14.29 26.02
C ASP A 20 -1.31 -12.81 26.47
N CYS A 21 -0.25 -12.06 26.11
CA CYS A 21 -0.04 -10.72 26.59
C CYS A 21 -0.56 -9.71 25.57
N SER A 22 -1.63 -8.99 25.94
CA SER A 22 -2.22 -7.96 25.10
C SER A 22 -1.63 -6.59 25.41
N LEU A 23 -0.62 -6.17 24.65
CA LEU A 23 -0.07 -4.81 24.70
C LEU A 23 -0.60 -3.95 23.56
N SER A 24 -0.78 -2.65 23.82
CA SER A 24 -1.04 -1.66 22.78
C SER A 24 0.20 -1.51 21.87
N ARG A 25 -0.05 -1.22 20.60
CA ARG A 25 0.99 -0.88 19.62
C ARG A 25 1.84 0.30 20.08
N GLU A 26 1.23 1.24 20.81
CA GLU A 26 1.92 2.41 21.36
C GLU A 26 2.88 2.03 22.48
N THR A 27 2.48 1.11 23.36
CA THR A 27 3.35 0.60 24.43
C THR A 27 4.55 -0.11 23.84
N ILE A 28 4.35 -0.95 22.83
CA ILE A 28 5.43 -1.62 22.10
C ILE A 28 6.36 -0.59 21.45
N HIS A 29 5.79 0.44 20.82
CA HIS A 29 6.58 1.53 20.23
C HIS A 29 7.42 2.27 21.27
N LYS A 30 6.83 2.68 22.40
CA LYS A 30 7.53 3.35 23.51
C LYS A 30 8.69 2.52 24.04
N VAL A 31 8.48 1.21 24.24
CA VAL A 31 9.53 0.29 24.71
C VAL A 31 10.64 0.15 23.67
N LEU A 32 10.31 -0.01 22.38
CA LEU A 32 11.31 -0.10 21.30
C LEU A 32 12.14 1.18 21.17
N THR A 33 11.51 2.35 21.28
CA THR A 33 12.19 3.66 21.26
C THR A 33 13.09 3.83 22.49
N LYS A 34 12.61 3.49 23.69
CA LYS A 34 13.40 3.57 24.93
C LYS A 34 14.66 2.70 24.87
N ASN A 35 14.59 1.55 24.19
CA ASN A 35 15.72 0.64 24.00
C ASN A 35 16.58 0.95 22.76
N ASN A 36 16.39 2.10 22.10
CA ASN A 36 17.14 2.52 20.91
C ASN A 36 17.16 1.46 19.78
N VAL A 37 16.05 0.72 19.60
CA VAL A 37 15.96 -0.29 18.56
C VAL A 37 15.84 0.39 17.20
N LYS A 38 16.70 0.00 16.25
CA LYS A 38 16.67 0.55 14.88
C LYS A 38 15.26 0.34 14.27
N PRO A 39 14.60 1.42 13.79
CA PRO A 39 13.30 1.29 13.17
C PRO A 39 13.42 0.41 11.92
N LEU A 40 12.40 -0.41 11.67
CA LEU A 40 12.35 -1.18 10.45
C LEU A 40 12.14 -0.23 9.28
N VAL A 41 13.20 -0.04 8.50
CA VAL A 41 13.15 0.68 7.23
C VAL A 41 12.22 -0.09 6.30
N THR A 42 10.96 0.34 6.30
CA THR A 42 10.01 -0.09 5.28
C THR A 42 10.29 0.81 4.10
N THR A 43 10.97 0.28 3.08
CA THR A 43 11.08 0.98 1.80
C THR A 43 9.66 1.38 1.43
N ARG A 44 9.36 2.69 1.40
CA ARG A 44 8.07 3.18 0.89
C ARG A 44 7.89 2.43 -0.42
N ARG A 45 6.74 1.78 -0.62
CA ARG A 45 6.41 1.22 -1.94
C ARG A 45 6.50 2.41 -2.88
N ILE A 46 7.62 2.51 -3.60
CA ILE A 46 7.78 3.49 -4.67
C ILE A 46 6.60 3.17 -5.58
N ARG A 47 5.61 4.07 -5.62
CA ARG A 47 4.52 3.95 -6.57
C ARG A 47 5.24 3.83 -7.91
N LYS A 48 5.12 2.66 -8.56
CA LYS A 48 5.72 2.45 -9.89
C LYS A 48 5.37 3.70 -10.69
N SER A 49 6.37 4.30 -11.33
CA SER A 49 6.15 5.46 -12.19
C SER A 49 4.99 5.12 -13.12
N PHE A 50 3.94 5.93 -13.07
CA PHE A 50 2.79 5.74 -13.93
C PHE A 50 3.22 6.15 -15.34
N LYS A 51 2.96 5.30 -16.33
CA LYS A 51 3.21 5.67 -17.73
C LYS A 51 2.09 6.62 -18.13
N ARG A 52 2.44 7.88 -18.41
CA ARG A 52 1.55 8.83 -19.07
C ARG A 52 1.50 8.49 -20.56
N TYR A 53 0.32 8.55 -21.12
CA TYR A 53 0.06 8.19 -22.51
C TYR A 53 -0.28 9.40 -23.39
N GLU A 54 -0.27 10.60 -22.80
CA GLU A 54 -0.41 11.92 -23.43
C GLU A 54 0.51 12.05 -24.64
N ARG A 55 -0.04 12.54 -25.77
CA ARG A 55 0.73 12.86 -26.97
C ARG A 55 0.79 14.36 -27.18
N ALA A 56 1.81 14.82 -27.91
CA ALA A 56 2.03 16.25 -28.13
C ALA A 56 1.01 16.86 -29.10
N ILE A 57 0.38 16.03 -29.95
CA ILE A 57 -0.56 16.44 -30.98
C ILE A 57 -1.96 15.93 -30.58
N PRO A 58 -2.93 16.84 -30.37
CA PRO A 58 -4.32 16.45 -30.12
C PRO A 58 -4.88 15.58 -31.26
N GLY A 59 -5.61 14.52 -30.92
CA GLY A 59 -6.17 13.56 -31.87
C GLY A 59 -5.21 12.48 -32.37
N GLU A 60 -3.92 12.53 -32.01
CA GLU A 60 -2.95 11.48 -32.39
C GLU A 60 -3.16 10.19 -31.59
N ARG A 61 -3.86 10.29 -30.45
CA ARG A 61 -4.27 9.15 -29.65
C ARG A 61 -5.58 9.45 -28.95
N ILE A 62 -6.55 8.59 -29.20
CA ILE A 62 -7.83 8.61 -28.50
C ILE A 62 -7.91 7.34 -27.65
N GLN A 63 -8.16 7.49 -26.35
CA GLN A 63 -8.48 6.38 -25.47
C GLN A 63 -9.99 6.13 -25.53
N MET A 64 -10.39 4.93 -25.96
CA MET A 64 -11.79 4.49 -25.91
C MET A 64 -11.99 3.52 -24.75
N ASP A 65 -12.78 3.94 -23.77
CA ASP A 65 -13.17 3.11 -22.65
C ASP A 65 -14.62 2.65 -22.81
N THR A 66 -14.88 1.39 -22.46
CA THR A 66 -16.23 0.82 -22.42
C THR A 66 -16.57 0.43 -20.98
N CYS A 67 -17.64 1.02 -20.45
CA CYS A 67 -18.16 0.71 -19.12
C CYS A 67 -19.49 -0.03 -19.24
N LYS A 68 -19.59 -1.23 -18.67
CA LYS A 68 -20.88 -1.93 -18.56
C LYS A 68 -21.65 -1.36 -17.38
N ILE A 69 -22.79 -0.73 -17.65
CA ILE A 69 -23.65 -0.14 -16.62
C ILE A 69 -24.69 -1.17 -16.15
N ALA A 70 -25.27 -1.94 -17.07
CA ALA A 70 -26.25 -2.98 -16.78
C ALA A 70 -26.17 -4.09 -17.85
N PRO A 71 -26.86 -5.24 -17.68
CA PRO A 71 -26.95 -6.25 -18.75
C PRO A 71 -27.50 -5.62 -20.05
N GLY A 72 -26.71 -5.66 -21.12
CA GLY A 72 -27.06 -5.07 -22.41
C GLY A 72 -26.85 -3.55 -22.52
N ILE A 73 -26.48 -2.85 -21.45
CA ILE A 73 -26.25 -1.40 -21.45
C ILE A 73 -24.77 -1.12 -21.21
N TYR A 74 -24.14 -0.55 -22.23
CA TYR A 74 -22.73 -0.19 -22.23
C TYR A 74 -22.60 1.30 -22.54
N GLN A 75 -21.78 1.99 -21.76
CA GLN A 75 -21.35 3.35 -22.03
C GLN A 75 -20.00 3.29 -22.72
N TYR A 76 -19.88 4.03 -23.81
CA TYR A 76 -18.65 4.21 -24.56
C TYR A 76 -18.20 5.65 -24.36
N THR A 77 -16.95 5.83 -23.91
CA THR A 77 -16.35 7.15 -23.71
C THR A 77 -15.05 7.21 -24.49
N ALA A 78 -14.90 8.23 -25.33
CA ALA A 78 -13.65 8.55 -25.99
C ALA A 78 -13.02 9.77 -25.31
N VAL A 79 -11.76 9.67 -24.94
CA VAL A 79 -10.97 10.76 -24.37
C VAL A 79 -9.77 10.99 -25.28
N ASP A 80 -9.57 12.24 -25.69
CA ASP A 80 -8.36 12.66 -26.41
C ASP A 80 -7.25 12.92 -25.37
N ASP A 81 -6.10 12.26 -25.55
CA ASP A 81 -5.03 12.11 -24.55
C ASP A 81 -3.84 13.05 -24.80
#